data_AF-A0A355BDA6-F1
#
_entry.id   AF-A0A355BDA6-F1
#
_cell.length_a   1.000
_cell.length_b   1.000
_cell.length_c   1.000
_cell.angle_alpha   90.00
_cell.angle_beta   90.00
_cell.angle_gamma   90.00
#
_symmetry.space_group_name_H-M   'P 1'
#
loop_
_entity.id
_entity.type
_entity.pdbx_description
1 polymer ?
#
loop_
_entity_poly.entity_id
_entity_poly.type
_entity_poly.pdbx_seq_one_letter_code
_entity_poly.pdbx_strand_id
1 'polypeptide(L)'
;MEDISQIRKKIAQLNKERWELIEGQMRSGKLLKASFYERFKKCNSPNCKCASGELHGPFPWIYQNRKGGKLVSTSCVKDKVADAKKFAENYKAFKTALQQIDKIDKEIQKYILKIGEIQEVDVQQFIKKDGEKRGRKSSNSSNSIGK
;
A
#
# COMPACT_ATOMS: atom_id res chain seq x y z
N MET A 1 -21.30 15.22 16.02
CA MET A 1 -21.15 13.78 15.75
C MET A 1 -21.22 13.60 14.25
N GLU A 2 -20.29 12.89 13.63
CA GLU A 2 -20.24 12.73 12.17
C GLU A 2 -21.43 11.85 11.73
N ASP A 3 -22.29 12.33 10.85
CA ASP A 3 -23.43 11.53 10.35
C ASP A 3 -22.95 10.51 9.29
N ILE A 4 -23.67 9.40 9.15
CA ILE A 4 -23.37 8.31 8.20
C ILE A 4 -23.19 8.86 6.78
N SER A 5 -23.97 9.86 6.38
CA SER A 5 -23.84 10.51 5.07
C SER A 5 -22.46 11.15 4.87
N GLN A 6 -21.91 11.80 5.90
CA GLN A 6 -20.57 12.38 5.86
C GLN A 6 -19.49 11.30 5.78
N ILE A 7 -19.64 10.21 6.54
CA ILE A 7 -18.71 9.08 6.49
C ILE A 7 -18.67 8.44 5.10
N ARG A 8 -19.85 8.22 4.47
CA ARG A 8 -19.95 7.69 3.10
C ARG A 8 -19.21 8.56 2.08
N LYS A 9 -19.36 9.89 2.17
CA LYS A 9 -18.64 10.83 1.29
C LYS A 9 -17.12 10.72 1.45
N LYS A 10 -16.63 10.58 2.68
CA LYS A 10 -15.19 10.39 2.94
C LYS A 10 -14.67 9.07 2.37
N ILE A 11 -15.40 7.97 2.56
CA ILE A 11 -15.05 6.67 1.97
C ILE A 11 -15.03 6.77 0.44
N ALA A 12 -16.00 7.45 -0.18
CA ALA A 12 -16.03 7.63 -1.63
C ALA A 12 -14.80 8.40 -2.15
N GLN A 13 -14.40 9.48 -1.46
CA GLN A 13 -13.20 10.24 -1.82
C GLN A 13 -11.92 9.39 -1.68
N LEU A 14 -11.79 8.66 -0.58
CA LEU A 14 -10.66 7.75 -0.34
C LEU A 14 -10.60 6.64 -1.40
N ASN A 15 -11.74 6.08 -1.79
CA ASN A 15 -11.79 5.07 -2.85
C ASN A 15 -11.37 5.62 -4.21
N LYS A 16 -11.72 6.88 -4.52
CA LYS A 16 -11.26 7.55 -5.75
C LYS A 16 -9.74 7.67 -5.76
N GLU A 17 -9.15 8.20 -4.69
CA GLU A 17 -7.68 8.33 -4.56
C GLU A 17 -6.99 6.97 -4.64
N ARG A 18 -7.54 5.96 -3.94
CA ARG A 18 -7.04 4.59 -3.98
C ARG A 18 -7.05 4.02 -5.40
N TRP A 19 -8.14 4.24 -6.14
CA TRP A 19 -8.27 3.78 -7.51
C TRP A 19 -7.24 4.43 -8.44
N GLU A 20 -7.05 5.74 -8.34
CA GLU A 20 -6.04 6.48 -9.11
C GLU A 20 -4.63 5.94 -8.86
N LEU A 21 -4.29 5.63 -7.59
CA LEU A 21 -3.02 5.00 -7.25
C LEU A 21 -2.87 3.61 -7.87
N ILE A 22 -3.91 2.77 -7.78
CA ILE A 22 -3.93 1.42 -8.35
C ILE A 22 -3.78 1.49 -9.87
N GLU A 23 -4.55 2.34 -10.54
CA GLU A 23 -4.50 2.51 -11.99
C GLU A 23 -3.12 2.97 -12.46
N GLY A 24 -2.53 3.95 -11.79
CA GLY A 24 -1.17 4.39 -12.08
C GLY A 24 -0.16 3.24 -12.00
N GLN A 25 -0.31 2.35 -11.01
CA GLN A 25 0.62 1.24 -10.83
C GLN A 25 0.46 0.08 -11.81
N MET A 26 -0.74 -0.12 -12.38
CA MET A 26 -0.94 -1.10 -13.44
C MET A 26 -0.15 -0.75 -14.73
N ARG A 27 0.36 0.49 -14.83
CA ARG A 27 1.09 1.01 -16.00
C ARG A 27 2.57 1.32 -15.72
N SER A 28 3.13 0.88 -14.58
CA SER A 28 4.49 1.26 -14.14
C SER A 28 5.64 0.72 -15.00
N GLY A 29 5.36 -0.14 -15.98
CA GLY A 29 6.37 -0.74 -16.84
C GLY A 29 7.33 -1.68 -16.08
N LYS A 30 8.57 -1.80 -16.57
CA LYS A 30 9.58 -2.65 -15.94
C LYS A 30 10.04 -2.07 -14.59
N LEU A 31 10.21 -2.96 -13.61
CA LEU A 31 10.59 -2.61 -12.24
C LEU A 31 11.95 -3.22 -11.90
N LEU A 32 12.87 -2.40 -11.42
CA LEU A 32 14.13 -2.86 -10.84
C LEU A 32 14.03 -2.69 -9.33
N LYS A 33 13.82 -3.80 -8.63
CA LYS A 33 13.76 -3.84 -7.16
C LYS A 33 15.16 -3.74 -6.54
N ALA A 34 15.86 -2.65 -6.84
CA ALA A 34 17.16 -2.23 -6.36
C ALA A 34 17.23 -0.69 -6.43
N SER A 35 18.12 -0.07 -5.67
CA SER A 35 18.42 1.35 -5.77
C SER A 35 19.47 1.59 -6.86
N PHE A 36 19.25 2.62 -7.67
CA PHE A 36 20.25 3.18 -8.58
C PHE A 36 20.71 4.53 -8.02
N TYR A 37 22.02 4.76 -7.98
CA TYR A 37 22.58 6.07 -7.60
C TYR A 37 23.96 6.28 -8.21
N GLU A 38 24.40 7.53 -8.21
CA GLU A 38 25.73 7.91 -8.67
C GLU A 38 26.69 7.98 -7.49
N ARG A 39 27.82 7.29 -7.60
CA ARG A 39 28.86 7.29 -6.58
C ARG A 39 30.03 8.15 -7.03
N PHE A 40 30.59 8.90 -6.11
CA PHE A 40 31.81 9.69 -6.32
C PHE A 40 32.87 9.22 -5.30
N LYS A 41 34.13 9.08 -5.73
CA LYS A 41 35.21 8.55 -4.90
C LYS A 41 36.54 9.26 -5.18
N LYS A 42 37.49 9.16 -4.26
CA LYS A 42 38.89 9.48 -4.54
C LYS A 42 39.55 8.33 -5.30
N CYS A 43 40.52 8.64 -6.14
CA CYS A 43 41.37 7.66 -6.81
C CYS A 43 42.85 7.99 -6.56
N ASN A 44 43.74 7.07 -6.93
CA ASN A 44 45.18 7.20 -6.66
C ASN A 44 45.95 7.90 -7.78
N SER A 45 45.26 8.42 -8.80
CA SER A 45 45.91 9.15 -9.89
C SER A 45 46.21 10.59 -9.47
N PRO A 46 47.48 11.04 -9.51
CA PRO A 46 47.85 12.41 -9.16
C PRO A 46 47.24 13.44 -10.13
N ASN A 47 46.97 13.04 -11.38
CA ASN A 47 46.40 13.91 -12.41
C ASN A 47 44.86 13.95 -12.39
N CYS A 48 44.21 13.34 -11.41
CA CYS A 48 42.74 13.34 -11.34
C CYS A 48 42.26 14.54 -10.52
N LYS A 49 41.12 15.13 -10.92
CA LYS A 49 40.44 16.20 -10.15
C LYS A 49 40.16 15.86 -8.67
N CYS A 50 40.13 14.58 -8.31
CA CYS A 50 39.99 14.18 -6.91
C CYS A 50 41.23 14.43 -6.06
N ALA A 51 42.40 14.64 -6.67
CA ALA A 51 43.60 15.07 -5.98
C ALA A 51 43.48 16.54 -5.52
N SER A 52 42.74 17.39 -6.26
CA SER A 52 42.48 18.79 -5.91
C SER A 52 41.21 19.00 -5.06
N GLY A 53 40.59 17.92 -4.56
CA GLY A 53 39.44 17.98 -3.66
C GLY A 53 38.09 17.61 -4.28
N GLU A 54 37.97 17.58 -5.61
CA GLU A 54 36.72 17.24 -6.30
C GLU A 54 36.58 15.73 -6.57
N LEU A 55 35.63 15.06 -5.92
CA LEU A 55 35.49 13.60 -6.06
C LEU A 55 35.32 13.16 -7.52
N HIS A 56 36.02 12.08 -7.88
CA HIS A 56 35.96 11.46 -9.21
C HIS A 56 34.65 10.67 -9.33
N GLY A 57 33.93 10.91 -10.42
CA GLY A 57 32.68 10.27 -10.79
C GLY A 57 31.97 11.10 -11.86
N PRO A 58 30.68 10.83 -12.13
CA PRO A 58 29.83 9.85 -11.44
C PRO A 58 30.06 8.40 -11.89
N PHE A 59 30.00 7.45 -10.94
CA PHE A 59 29.94 6.02 -11.21
C PHE A 59 28.52 5.49 -10.99
N PRO A 60 27.81 5.02 -12.04
CA PRO A 60 26.51 4.37 -11.90
C PRO A 60 26.60 3.15 -10.99
N TRP A 61 25.81 3.10 -9.92
CA TRP A 61 25.86 2.06 -8.89
C TRP A 61 24.50 1.46 -8.62
N ILE A 62 24.48 0.14 -8.38
CA ILE A 62 23.29 -0.64 -8.02
C ILE A 62 23.46 -1.17 -6.60
N TYR A 63 22.43 -0.99 -5.78
CA TYR A 63 22.36 -1.56 -4.44
C TYR A 63 21.06 -2.32 -4.23
N GLN A 64 21.15 -3.55 -3.73
CA GLN A 64 20.00 -4.34 -3.33
C GLN A 64 20.33 -5.15 -2.08
N ASN A 65 19.52 -4.97 -1.05
CA ASN A 65 19.52 -5.78 0.15
C ASN A 65 18.12 -6.37 0.35
N ARG A 66 18.01 -7.70 0.24
CA ARG A 66 16.76 -8.45 0.43
C ARG A 66 16.98 -9.46 1.55
N LYS A 67 16.00 -9.59 2.45
CA LYS A 67 16.02 -10.62 3.49
C LYS A 67 16.15 -12.00 2.84
N GLY A 68 17.16 -12.78 3.25
CA GLY A 68 17.44 -14.11 2.70
C GLY A 68 18.12 -14.12 1.32
N GLY A 69 18.49 -12.96 0.76
CA GLY A 69 19.21 -12.86 -0.51
C GLY A 69 20.65 -12.39 -0.35
N LYS A 70 21.49 -12.66 -1.35
CA LYS A 70 22.85 -12.11 -1.42
C LYS A 70 22.79 -10.59 -1.60
N LEU A 71 23.59 -9.86 -0.82
CA LEU A 71 23.76 -8.42 -1.00
C LEU A 71 24.34 -8.12 -2.39
N VAL A 72 23.70 -7.21 -3.13
CA VAL A 72 24.24 -6.64 -4.36
C VAL A 72 24.66 -5.20 -4.07
N SER A 73 25.92 -4.88 -4.32
CA SER A 73 26.46 -3.53 -4.27
C SER A 73 27.60 -3.44 -5.27
N THR A 74 27.29 -3.01 -6.48
CA THR A 74 28.26 -3.01 -7.59
C THR A 74 27.93 -1.95 -8.64
N SER A 75 28.87 -1.67 -9.52
CA SER A 75 28.70 -0.77 -10.66
C SER A 75 27.63 -1.30 -11.63
N CYS A 76 26.84 -0.39 -12.19
CA CYS A 76 25.90 -0.72 -13.26
C CYS A 76 26.64 -0.93 -14.59
N VAL A 77 26.15 -1.87 -15.41
CA VAL A 77 26.68 -2.11 -16.76
C VAL A 77 26.38 -0.89 -17.64
N LYS A 78 27.37 -0.45 -18.43
CA LYS A 78 27.34 0.82 -19.18
C LYS A 78 26.13 0.99 -20.09
N ASP A 79 25.74 -0.06 -20.82
CA ASP A 79 24.60 -0.06 -21.74
C ASP A 79 23.23 -0.11 -21.02
N LYS A 80 23.21 -0.45 -19.72
CA LYS A 80 22.00 -0.57 -18.91
C LYS A 80 21.76 0.60 -17.96
N VAL A 81 22.61 1.61 -17.94
CA VAL A 81 22.51 2.73 -17.00
C VAL A 81 21.16 3.45 -17.10
N ALA A 82 20.71 3.77 -18.32
CA ALA A 82 19.45 4.46 -18.54
C ALA A 82 18.25 3.62 -18.08
N ASP A 83 18.24 2.33 -18.46
CA ASP A 83 17.21 1.37 -18.06
C ASP A 83 17.19 1.17 -16.54
N ALA A 84 18.34 0.99 -15.92
CA ALA A 84 18.45 0.77 -14.47
C ALA A 84 17.95 1.98 -13.69
N LYS A 85 18.29 3.21 -14.11
CA LYS A 85 17.78 4.44 -13.52
C LYS A 85 16.26 4.50 -13.63
N LYS A 86 15.71 4.30 -14.84
CA LYS A 86 14.25 4.33 -15.07
C LYS A 86 13.52 3.26 -14.26
N PHE A 87 13.98 2.02 -14.29
CA PHE A 87 13.29 0.91 -13.64
C PHE A 87 13.40 0.98 -12.11
N ALA A 88 14.49 1.54 -11.57
CA ALA A 88 14.62 1.78 -10.13
C ALA A 88 13.65 2.88 -9.66
N GLU A 89 13.51 3.96 -10.43
CA GLU A 89 12.51 5.00 -10.16
C GLU A 89 11.07 4.45 -10.26
N ASN A 90 10.78 3.65 -11.28
CA ASN A 90 9.47 2.97 -11.39
C ASN A 90 9.18 2.12 -10.15
N TYR A 91 10.17 1.34 -9.68
CA TYR A 91 9.99 0.51 -8.49
C TYR A 91 9.83 1.34 -7.21
N LYS A 92 10.54 2.47 -7.09
CA LYS A 92 10.38 3.40 -5.99
C LYS A 92 8.96 3.96 -5.96
N ALA A 93 8.45 4.46 -7.09
CA ALA A 93 7.08 4.95 -7.22
C ALA A 93 6.05 3.85 -6.89
N PHE A 94 6.26 2.64 -7.41
CA PHE A 94 5.40 1.48 -7.11
C PHE A 94 5.34 1.16 -5.61
N LYS A 95 6.50 1.13 -4.95
CA LYS A 95 6.56 0.87 -3.50
C LYS A 95 5.86 1.99 -2.72
N THR A 96 6.03 3.25 -3.11
CA THR A 96 5.38 4.40 -2.46
C THR A 96 3.86 4.33 -2.61
N ALA A 97 3.37 4.03 -3.81
CA ALA A 97 1.93 3.89 -4.06
C ALA A 97 1.31 2.76 -3.23
N LEU A 98 1.98 1.60 -3.12
CA LEU A 98 1.51 0.52 -2.24
C LEU A 98 1.40 0.95 -0.77
N GLN A 99 2.35 1.75 -0.27
CA GLN A 99 2.30 2.28 1.09
C GLN A 99 1.16 3.28 1.28
N GLN A 100 0.83 4.07 0.25
CA GLN A 100 -0.30 4.99 0.29
C GLN A 100 -1.63 4.23 0.26
N ILE A 101 -1.75 3.21 -0.58
CA ILE A 101 -2.92 2.33 -0.64
C ILE A 101 -3.17 1.68 0.73
N ASP A 102 -2.14 1.13 1.38
CA ASP A 102 -2.26 0.53 2.72
C ASP A 102 -2.76 1.54 3.77
N LYS A 103 -2.31 2.79 3.70
CA LYS A 103 -2.81 3.86 4.59
C LYS A 103 -4.28 4.18 4.31
N ILE A 104 -4.66 4.30 3.04
CA ILE A 104 -6.05 4.56 2.65
C ILE A 104 -6.96 3.42 3.10
N ASP A 105 -6.55 2.17 2.90
CA ASP A 105 -7.31 0.99 3.32
C ASP A 105 -7.57 0.98 4.83
N LYS A 106 -6.56 1.33 5.63
CA LYS A 106 -6.70 1.49 7.09
C LYS A 106 -7.67 2.61 7.46
N GLU A 107 -7.65 3.74 6.76
CA GLU A 107 -8.59 4.84 7.01
C GLU A 107 -10.03 4.45 6.62
N ILE A 108 -10.23 3.80 5.48
CA ILE A 108 -11.54 3.26 5.07
C ILE A 108 -12.06 2.28 6.13
N GLN A 109 -11.21 1.37 6.61
CA GLN A 109 -11.58 0.42 7.65
C GLN A 109 -12.06 1.11 8.94
N LYS A 110 -11.36 2.18 9.38
CA LYS A 110 -11.80 2.99 10.54
C LYS A 110 -13.19 3.58 10.32
N TYR A 111 -13.49 4.09 9.13
CA TYR A 111 -14.81 4.64 8.82
C TYR A 111 -15.91 3.58 8.77
N ILE A 112 -15.61 2.38 8.27
CA ILE A 112 -16.56 1.25 8.28
C ILE A 112 -16.87 0.83 9.72
N LEU A 113 -15.87 0.73 10.59
CA LEU A 113 -16.06 0.42 12.01
C LEU A 113 -16.95 1.45 12.71
N LYS A 114 -16.73 2.75 12.45
CA LYS A 114 -17.61 3.83 12.97
C LYS A 114 -19.05 3.71 12.50
N ILE A 115 -19.29 3.32 11.24
CA ILE A 115 -20.66 3.05 10.77
C ILE A 115 -21.27 1.90 11.58
N GLY A 116 -20.48 0.84 11.82
CA GLY A 116 -20.89 -0.27 12.68
C GLY A 116 -21.31 0.17 14.07
N GLU A 117 -20.52 1.02 14.74
CA GLU A 117 -20.83 1.59 16.05
C GLU A 117 -22.12 2.43 16.03
N ILE A 118 -22.31 3.28 15.01
CA ILE A 118 -23.53 4.10 14.87
C ILE A 118 -24.77 3.24 14.65
N GLN A 119 -24.61 2.14 13.91
CA GLN A 119 -25.69 1.20 13.59
C GLN A 119 -25.85 0.11 14.66
N GLU A 120 -25.02 0.12 15.70
CA GLU A 120 -25.08 -0.86 16.77
C GLU A 120 -26.40 -0.69 17.53
N VAL A 121 -27.05 -1.82 17.73
CA VAL A 121 -28.34 -1.90 18.41
C VAL A 121 -28.12 -2.61 19.74
N ASP A 122 -28.67 -2.06 20.82
CA ASP A 122 -28.45 -2.63 22.16
C ASP A 122 -28.99 -4.07 22.24
N VAL A 123 -28.13 -5.02 22.61
CA VAL A 123 -28.49 -6.43 22.77
C VAL A 123 -29.63 -6.61 23.78
N GLN A 124 -29.76 -5.74 24.77
CA GLN A 124 -30.80 -5.83 25.81
C GLN A 124 -32.22 -5.78 25.23
N GLN A 125 -32.42 -5.13 24.09
CA GLN A 125 -33.75 -5.08 23.45
C GLN A 125 -34.21 -6.46 22.91
N PHE A 126 -33.26 -7.39 22.73
CA PHE A 126 -33.52 -8.76 22.25
C PHE A 126 -33.42 -9.80 23.37
N ILE A 127 -33.02 -9.38 24.57
CA ILE A 127 -32.97 -10.25 25.73
C ILE A 127 -34.35 -10.25 26.39
N LYS A 128 -34.85 -11.46 26.62
CA LYS A 128 -36.11 -11.71 27.32
C LYS A 128 -36.03 -11.16 28.75
N LYS A 129 -37.08 -10.46 29.20
CA LYS A 129 -37.16 -9.95 30.57
C LYS A 129 -37.59 -11.04 31.56
N ASP A 130 -37.24 -10.85 32.83
CA ASP A 130 -37.67 -11.74 33.90
C ASP A 130 -39.20 -11.81 33.96
N GLY A 131 -39.75 -13.03 34.02
CA GLY A 131 -41.18 -13.28 34.04
C GLY A 131 -41.87 -13.39 32.66
N GLU A 132 -41.22 -13.01 31.55
CA GLU A 132 -41.80 -13.28 30.23
C GLU A 132 -41.89 -14.80 29.98
N LYS A 133 -42.78 -15.28 29.11
CA LYS A 133 -42.78 -16.70 28.71
C LYS A 133 -41.78 -16.92 27.58
N ARG A 134 -41.07 -18.05 27.58
CA ARG A 134 -40.24 -18.40 26.41
C ARG A 134 -41.16 -18.59 25.22
N GLY A 135 -40.85 -17.96 24.09
CA GLY A 135 -41.54 -18.23 22.84
C GLY A 135 -41.46 -19.73 22.53
N ARG A 136 -42.61 -20.39 22.41
CA ARG A 136 -42.67 -21.78 21.94
C ARG A 136 -42.33 -21.76 20.46
N LYS A 137 -41.35 -22.56 20.00
CA LYS A 137 -41.08 -22.77 18.57
C LYS A 137 -42.41 -23.23 17.95
N SER A 138 -43.05 -22.39 17.14
CA SER A 138 -44.25 -22.82 16.43
C SER A 138 -43.81 -23.89 15.43
N SER A 139 -44.31 -25.10 15.61
CA SER A 139 -44.24 -26.15 14.60
C SER A 139 -45.24 -25.84 13.50
N ASN A 140 -45.12 -24.71 12.82
CA ASN A 140 -45.76 -24.57 11.51
C ASN A 140 -44.84 -25.21 10.48
N SER A 141 -44.90 -26.54 10.44
CA SER A 141 -44.75 -27.27 9.20
C SER A 141 -45.96 -26.93 8.32
N SER A 142 -45.90 -25.82 7.60
CA SER A 142 -46.66 -25.70 6.35
C SER A 142 -45.72 -26.14 5.23
N ASN A 143 -45.77 -27.44 4.99
CA ASN A 143 -45.45 -28.04 3.70
C ASN A 143 -46.41 -27.46 2.65
N SER A 144 -46.01 -27.52 1.37
CA SER A 144 -46.85 -27.45 0.14
C SER A 144 -47.30 -26.02 -0.29
N ILE A 145 -47.24 -25.52 -1.53
CA ILE A 145 -47.06 -25.96 -2.95
C ILE A 145 -46.66 -24.66 -3.71
N GLY A 146 -45.65 -24.57 -4.59
CA GLY A 146 -45.60 -25.14 -5.93
C GLY A 146 -46.02 -24.11 -7.00
N LYS A 147 -45.04 -23.56 -7.73
CA LYS A 147 -44.94 -23.42 -9.19
C LYS A 147 -43.70 -22.60 -9.54
#